data_AF-A0A966IMN5-F1
#
_entry.id   AF-A0A966IMN5-F1
#
_cell.length_a   1.000
_cell.length_b   1.000
_cell.length_c   1.000
_cell.angle_alpha   90.00
_cell.angle_beta   90.00
_cell.angle_gamma   90.00
#
_symmetry.space_group_name_H-M   'P 1'
#
loop_
_entity.id
_entity.type
_entity.pdbx_description
1 polymer ?
#
loop_
_entity_poly.entity_id
_entity_poly.type
_entity_poly.pdbx_seq_one_letter_code
_entity_poly.pdbx_strand_id
1 'polypeptide(L)'
;MDEIAREKSVDPASVEIWFADEARIGQKNKITRLHGEARIDGTGAVTITKGADKGSYSCTRILIATGSHASSLPGVEIDEKRIVSSTGALALTKLPKKLVVIGAGYIGLELGTVWARLGAEVEVIEFLPRILPGMDDEIAKKFLAIAKRQGLSFRLKTAVKSAKASKTGVTLSVAPANGGDAETIEADVALVSIGRHPAVDGLGLEQAGVALDERGRIKVDARFETSLEDVFAIGDVINGPMLAHKAEEDAVAAVEMMAGQPGHVDYALVPGIVYTAPEIATLGQSEEALKAANTDYKKGVFPFAANSRARAQGHSDGFVSEFFNFFTKKR
;
A
#
# COMPACT_ATOMS: atom_id res chain seq x y z
N MET A 1 20.51 22.71 20.60
CA MET A 1 19.29 21.86 20.51
C MET A 1 18.20 22.54 19.68
N ASP A 2 18.51 23.54 18.82
CA ASP A 2 17.49 24.36 18.15
C ASP A 2 17.83 24.77 16.69
N GLU A 3 18.91 24.25 16.10
CA GLU A 3 19.41 24.76 14.81
C GLU A 3 19.43 23.71 13.68
N ILE A 4 19.23 22.42 13.99
CA ILE A 4 19.21 21.35 12.98
C ILE A 4 17.76 20.95 12.60
N ALA A 5 16.76 21.34 13.39
CA ALA A 5 15.34 21.02 13.14
C ALA A 5 14.63 22.00 12.18
N ARG A 6 15.26 23.12 11.79
CA ARG A 6 14.61 24.18 11.01
C ARG A 6 14.68 24.03 9.50
N GLU A 7 15.49 23.12 8.96
CA GLU A 7 15.80 23.18 7.52
C GLU A 7 15.05 22.18 6.62
N LYS A 8 14.38 21.14 7.16
CA LYS A 8 13.57 20.20 6.35
C LYS A 8 12.39 19.59 7.12
N SER A 9 11.56 20.42 7.73
CA SER A 9 10.30 19.98 8.34
C SER A 9 9.21 19.88 7.27
N VAL A 10 8.73 18.67 7.00
CA VAL A 10 7.37 18.49 6.48
C VAL A 10 6.45 19.04 7.57
N ASP A 11 5.72 20.11 7.26
CA ASP A 11 4.80 20.74 8.21
C ASP A 11 3.65 19.76 8.51
N PRO A 12 3.39 19.37 9.77
CA PRO A 12 2.17 18.63 10.14
C PRO A 12 0.89 19.34 9.64
N ALA A 13 0.95 20.64 9.34
CA ALA A 13 -0.13 21.37 8.70
C ALA A 13 -0.51 20.83 7.31
N SER A 14 0.39 20.14 6.59
CA SER A 14 0.05 19.62 5.26
C SER A 14 -1.11 18.63 5.32
N VAL A 15 -1.03 17.61 6.19
CA VAL A 15 -2.12 16.62 6.39
C VAL A 15 -3.39 17.29 6.91
N GLU A 16 -3.27 18.27 7.81
CA GLU A 16 -4.42 19.03 8.33
C GLU A 16 -5.10 19.86 7.24
N ILE A 17 -4.34 20.47 6.33
CA ILE A 17 -4.86 21.22 5.17
C ILE A 17 -5.66 20.28 4.27
N TRP A 18 -5.17 19.06 3.99
CA TRP A 18 -5.91 18.08 3.20
C TRP A 18 -7.28 17.75 3.80
N PHE A 19 -7.34 17.48 5.11
CA PHE A 19 -8.62 17.20 5.79
C PHE A 19 -9.56 18.41 5.81
N ALA A 20 -9.02 19.62 5.95
CA ALA A 20 -9.80 20.85 5.88
C ALA A 20 -10.40 21.06 4.48
N ASP A 21 -9.63 20.78 3.43
CA ASP A 21 -10.10 20.84 2.05
C ASP A 21 -11.16 19.78 1.74
N GLU A 22 -10.98 18.54 2.22
CA GLU A 22 -11.99 17.49 2.10
C GLU A 22 -13.33 17.93 2.73
N ALA A 23 -13.29 18.47 3.95
CA ALA A 23 -14.48 18.98 4.63
C ALA A 23 -15.15 20.12 3.85
N ARG A 24 -14.36 21.03 3.28
CA ARG A 24 -14.84 22.14 2.45
C ARG A 24 -15.50 21.65 1.15
N ILE A 25 -14.90 20.66 0.49
CA ILE A 25 -15.45 20.02 -0.70
C ILE A 25 -16.78 19.33 -0.36
N GLY A 26 -16.84 18.59 0.76
CA GLY A 26 -18.07 17.96 1.23
C GLY A 26 -19.19 18.98 1.45
N GLN A 27 -18.89 20.10 2.12
CA GLN A 27 -19.87 21.16 2.35
C GLN A 27 -20.37 21.79 1.04
N LYS A 28 -19.46 22.11 0.11
CA LYS A 28 -19.81 22.68 -1.20
C LYS A 28 -20.75 21.77 -2.00
N ASN A 29 -20.54 20.45 -1.89
CA ASN A 29 -21.34 19.43 -2.58
C ASN A 29 -22.55 18.93 -1.76
N LYS A 30 -22.87 19.59 -0.63
CA LYS A 30 -24.02 19.26 0.23
C LYS A 30 -23.97 17.82 0.77
N ILE A 31 -22.78 17.31 1.05
CA ILE A 31 -22.58 16.00 1.67
C ILE A 31 -22.75 16.15 3.19
N THR A 32 -23.67 15.37 3.76
CA THR A 32 -23.81 15.25 5.21
C THR A 32 -22.81 14.24 5.74
N ARG A 33 -21.89 14.68 6.61
CA ARG A 33 -20.93 13.82 7.30
C ARG A 33 -21.51 13.37 8.63
N LEU A 34 -21.48 12.06 8.89
CA LEU A 34 -21.84 11.45 10.16
C LEU A 34 -20.60 10.82 10.78
N HIS A 35 -20.40 11.02 12.08
CA HIS A 35 -19.22 10.61 12.82
C HIS A 35 -19.54 9.43 13.73
N GLY A 36 -19.00 8.27 13.38
CA GLY A 36 -19.07 7.07 14.20
C GLY A 36 -18.67 5.78 13.49
N GLU A 37 -18.79 4.67 14.22
CA GLU A 37 -18.62 3.31 13.69
C GLU A 37 -19.97 2.79 13.18
N ALA A 38 -20.08 2.58 11.87
CA ALA A 38 -21.31 2.15 11.21
C ALA A 38 -21.35 0.62 11.01
N ARG A 39 -22.55 0.05 11.11
CA ARG A 39 -22.88 -1.33 10.77
C ARG A 39 -24.01 -1.34 9.73
N ILE A 40 -23.95 -2.26 8.78
CA ILE A 40 -25.00 -2.51 7.80
C ILE A 40 -25.98 -3.50 8.41
N ASP A 41 -27.25 -3.08 8.53
CA ASP A 41 -28.32 -3.92 9.09
C ASP A 41 -29.14 -4.63 7.99
N GLY A 42 -28.86 -4.32 6.72
CA GLY A 42 -29.53 -4.85 5.53
C GLY A 42 -29.64 -3.79 4.44
N THR A 43 -30.36 -4.10 3.36
CA THR A 43 -30.62 -3.15 2.27
C THR A 43 -31.30 -1.89 2.82
N GLY A 44 -30.71 -0.74 2.52
CA GLY A 44 -31.23 0.58 2.88
C GLY A 44 -31.20 0.94 4.37
N ALA A 45 -30.53 0.17 5.22
CA ALA A 45 -30.45 0.40 6.66
C ALA A 45 -29.01 0.35 7.19
N VAL A 46 -28.61 1.44 7.87
CA VAL A 46 -27.30 1.57 8.51
C VAL A 46 -27.48 2.07 9.94
N THR A 47 -26.82 1.44 10.90
CA THR A 47 -26.78 1.91 12.28
C THR A 47 -25.38 2.37 12.63
N ILE A 48 -25.25 3.60 13.12
CA ILE A 48 -24.04 4.08 13.78
C ILE A 48 -24.08 3.61 15.23
N THR A 49 -23.17 2.72 15.60
CA THR A 49 -23.19 2.01 16.89
C THR A 49 -22.41 2.75 17.99
N LYS A 50 -21.39 3.52 17.59
CA LYS A 50 -20.53 4.34 18.45
C LYS A 50 -20.21 5.67 17.76
N GLY A 51 -19.94 6.72 18.53
CA GLY A 51 -19.58 8.04 18.00
C GLY A 51 -20.62 9.11 18.32
N ALA A 52 -20.39 10.32 17.81
CA ALA A 52 -21.22 11.49 18.06
C ALA A 52 -22.62 11.35 17.44
N ASP A 53 -22.70 10.72 16.27
CA ASP A 53 -23.93 10.57 15.49
C ASP A 53 -24.52 9.16 15.66
N LYS A 54 -24.49 8.60 16.88
CA LYS A 54 -25.08 7.28 17.16
C LYS A 54 -26.58 7.29 16.85
N GLY A 55 -27.04 6.33 16.03
CA GLY A 55 -28.43 6.26 15.60
C GLY A 55 -28.65 5.30 14.45
N SER A 56 -29.92 5.14 14.05
CA SER A 56 -30.31 4.38 12.87
C SER A 56 -30.67 5.32 11.72
N TYR A 57 -30.20 4.97 10.54
CA TYR A 57 -30.31 5.76 9.32
C TYR A 57 -30.87 4.90 8.19
N SER A 58 -31.78 5.49 7.41
CA SER A 58 -32.29 4.89 6.18
C SER A 58 -31.63 5.53 4.96
N CYS A 59 -31.42 4.72 3.93
CA CYS A 59 -30.85 5.14 2.65
C CYS A 59 -31.39 4.26 1.53
N THR A 60 -31.22 4.69 0.28
CA THR A 60 -31.59 3.85 -0.88
C THR A 60 -30.46 2.93 -1.27
N ARG A 61 -29.20 3.37 -1.13
CA ARG A 61 -28.00 2.63 -1.52
C ARG A 61 -26.89 2.79 -0.50
N ILE A 62 -26.04 1.79 -0.41
CA ILE A 62 -24.89 1.77 0.49
C ILE A 62 -23.63 1.51 -0.35
N LEU A 63 -22.60 2.34 -0.19
CA LEU A 63 -21.28 2.13 -0.79
C LEU A 63 -20.25 1.90 0.31
N ILE A 64 -19.70 0.68 0.39
CA ILE A 64 -18.69 0.28 1.36
C ILE A 64 -17.30 0.67 0.84
N ALA A 65 -16.66 1.61 1.54
CA ALA A 65 -15.33 2.12 1.21
C ALA A 65 -14.42 2.16 2.46
N THR A 66 -14.48 1.13 3.31
CA THR A 66 -13.84 1.10 4.63
C THR A 66 -12.33 0.86 4.60
N GLY A 67 -11.77 0.62 3.41
CA GLY A 67 -10.33 0.58 3.21
C GLY A 67 -9.68 -0.71 3.73
N SER A 68 -8.52 -0.57 4.36
CA SER A 68 -7.70 -1.68 4.82
C SER A 68 -6.93 -1.37 6.10
N HIS A 69 -6.40 -2.40 6.74
CA HIS A 69 -5.50 -2.30 7.87
C HIS A 69 -4.12 -2.91 7.55
N ALA A 70 -3.10 -2.48 8.29
CA ALA A 70 -1.78 -3.10 8.23
C ALA A 70 -1.87 -4.56 8.70
N SER A 71 -1.23 -5.47 7.98
CA SER A 71 -1.15 -6.87 8.39
C SER A 71 0.04 -7.11 9.31
N SER A 72 -0.12 -8.02 10.26
CA SER A 72 0.98 -8.49 11.13
C SER A 72 1.25 -9.97 10.90
N LEU A 73 2.45 -10.41 11.32
CA LEU A 73 2.80 -11.83 11.36
C LEU A 73 2.12 -12.50 12.57
N PRO A 74 1.74 -13.79 12.45
CA PRO A 74 1.27 -14.55 13.60
C PRO A 74 2.27 -14.47 14.78
N GLY A 75 1.79 -14.10 15.96
CA GLY A 75 2.62 -13.96 17.16
C GLY A 75 3.52 -12.73 17.21
N VAL A 76 3.39 -11.80 16.26
CA VAL A 76 4.03 -10.46 16.32
C VAL A 76 2.96 -9.42 16.62
N GLU A 77 3.06 -8.82 17.80
CA GLU A 77 2.18 -7.73 18.24
C GLU A 77 2.81 -6.38 17.89
N ILE A 78 2.06 -5.52 17.22
CA ILE A 78 2.46 -4.16 16.89
C ILE A 78 2.08 -3.27 18.08
N ASP A 79 3.07 -2.66 18.73
CA ASP A 79 2.89 -1.79 19.90
C ASP A 79 2.94 -0.29 19.56
N GLU A 80 3.20 0.03 18.28
CA GLU A 80 3.41 1.38 17.73
C GLU A 80 4.48 2.20 18.47
N LYS A 81 5.42 1.53 19.15
CA LYS A 81 6.53 2.14 19.87
C LYS A 81 7.88 1.58 19.43
N ARG A 82 8.01 0.26 19.41
CA ARG A 82 9.22 -0.48 18.99
C ARG A 82 8.94 -1.45 17.88
N ILE A 83 7.78 -2.12 17.90
CA ILE A 83 7.27 -2.87 16.76
C ILE A 83 6.14 -2.03 16.18
N VAL A 84 6.39 -1.40 15.04
CA VAL A 84 5.53 -0.37 14.47
C VAL A 84 4.94 -0.83 13.15
N SER A 85 3.74 -0.35 12.83
CA SER A 85 3.24 -0.37 11.46
C SER A 85 3.80 0.82 10.68
N SER A 86 3.33 1.04 9.46
CA SER A 86 3.62 2.27 8.72
C SER A 86 3.20 3.53 9.50
N THR A 87 2.15 3.47 10.32
CA THR A 87 1.67 4.60 11.12
C THR A 87 2.70 4.98 12.19
N GLY A 88 3.12 4.03 13.04
CA GLY A 88 4.12 4.28 14.06
C GLY A 88 5.48 4.67 13.45
N ALA A 89 5.84 4.08 12.31
CA ALA A 89 7.07 4.43 11.59
C ALA A 89 7.08 5.85 11.01
N LEU A 90 5.92 6.48 10.78
CA LEU A 90 5.84 7.90 10.40
C LEU A 90 5.84 8.84 11.62
N ALA A 91 5.51 8.31 12.81
CA ALA A 91 5.35 9.07 14.05
C ALA A 91 6.50 8.90 15.04
N LEU A 92 7.60 8.25 14.65
CA LEU A 92 8.77 8.09 15.51
C LEU A 92 9.36 9.46 15.88
N THR A 93 9.48 9.71 17.18
CA THR A 93 9.99 10.99 17.72
C THR A 93 11.51 11.04 17.85
N LYS A 94 12.19 9.91 17.60
CA LYS A 94 13.65 9.77 17.68
C LYS A 94 14.14 8.93 16.52
N LEU A 95 15.29 9.30 15.96
CA LEU A 95 15.99 8.50 14.96
C LEU A 95 16.48 7.19 15.60
N PRO A 96 16.00 6.00 15.17
CA PRO A 96 16.58 4.73 15.61
C PRO A 96 18.01 4.60 15.08
N LYS A 97 18.92 3.96 15.84
CA LYS A 97 20.26 3.66 15.33
C LYS A 97 20.17 2.52 14.31
N LYS A 98 19.37 1.50 14.62
CA LYS A 98 19.06 0.39 13.73
C LYS A 98 17.55 0.19 13.60
N LEU A 99 17.08 0.19 12.36
CA LEU A 99 15.71 -0.11 11.97
C LEU A 99 15.69 -1.39 11.13
N VAL A 100 14.93 -2.39 11.58
CA VAL A 100 14.62 -3.57 10.76
C VAL A 100 13.29 -3.34 10.07
N VAL A 101 13.26 -3.50 8.75
CA VAL A 101 12.02 -3.45 7.94
C VAL A 101 11.65 -4.87 7.55
N ILE A 102 10.46 -5.31 7.94
CA ILE A 102 9.91 -6.63 7.61
C ILE A 102 8.97 -6.46 6.41
N GLY A 103 9.40 -6.96 5.25
CA GLY A 103 8.73 -6.82 3.97
C GLY A 103 9.40 -5.79 3.05
N ALA A 104 9.81 -6.22 1.86
CA ALA A 104 10.42 -5.41 0.82
C ALA A 104 9.42 -5.01 -0.28
N GLY A 105 8.18 -4.70 0.12
CA GLY A 105 7.16 -4.10 -0.72
C GLY A 105 7.28 -2.57 -0.79
N TYR A 106 6.27 -1.92 -1.37
CA TYR A 106 6.24 -0.48 -1.63
C TYR A 106 6.49 0.32 -0.34
N ILE A 107 5.62 0.11 0.65
CA ILE A 107 5.66 0.80 1.96
C ILE A 107 7.00 0.59 2.68
N GLY A 108 7.48 -0.66 2.75
CA GLY A 108 8.71 -0.99 3.46
C GLY A 108 9.95 -0.32 2.83
N LEU A 109 10.00 -0.28 1.50
CA LEU A 109 11.12 0.36 0.80
C LEU A 109 11.07 1.88 0.87
N GLU A 110 9.89 2.50 0.74
CA GLU A 110 9.74 3.94 0.90
C GLU A 110 10.19 4.38 2.31
N LEU A 111 9.56 3.84 3.36
CA LEU A 111 9.90 4.19 4.74
C LEU A 111 11.33 3.80 5.10
N GLY A 112 11.80 2.63 4.64
CA GLY A 112 13.19 2.20 4.83
C GLY A 112 14.18 3.20 4.22
N THR A 113 13.93 3.70 3.00
CA THR A 113 14.81 4.71 2.40
C THR A 113 14.74 6.07 3.09
N VAL A 114 13.57 6.48 3.60
CA VAL A 114 13.45 7.70 4.42
C VAL A 114 14.34 7.61 5.66
N TRP A 115 14.20 6.53 6.44
CA TRP A 115 14.95 6.35 7.68
C TRP A 115 16.46 6.18 7.43
N ALA A 116 16.85 5.49 6.36
CA ALA A 116 18.25 5.36 5.96
C ALA A 116 18.87 6.73 5.64
N ARG A 117 18.14 7.60 4.91
CA ARG A 117 18.60 8.96 4.57
C ARG A 117 18.72 9.88 5.78
N LEU A 118 17.89 9.66 6.81
CA LEU A 118 17.99 10.36 8.08
C LEU A 118 19.16 9.87 8.95
N GLY A 119 19.77 8.73 8.61
CA GLY A 119 20.98 8.21 9.25
C GLY A 119 20.80 6.92 10.04
N ALA A 120 19.64 6.26 9.98
CA ALA A 120 19.46 4.95 10.59
C ALA A 120 20.19 3.86 9.78
N GLU A 121 20.76 2.87 10.45
CA GLU A 121 21.14 1.60 9.83
C GLU A 121 19.86 0.83 9.51
N VAL A 122 19.59 0.62 8.22
CA VAL A 122 18.37 -0.05 7.76
C VAL A 122 18.68 -1.43 7.20
N GLU A 123 18.03 -2.44 7.77
CA GLU A 123 18.08 -3.83 7.31
C GLU A 123 16.68 -4.30 6.91
N VAL A 124 16.51 -4.60 5.61
CA VAL A 124 15.25 -5.07 5.05
C VAL A 124 15.25 -6.60 5.00
N ILE A 125 14.26 -7.22 5.63
CA ILE A 125 14.08 -8.67 5.67
C ILE A 125 12.85 -9.04 4.85
N GLU A 126 13.03 -9.91 3.86
CA GLU A 126 11.99 -10.32 2.92
C GLU A 126 11.94 -11.84 2.78
N PHE A 127 10.72 -12.38 2.83
CA PHE A 127 10.47 -13.80 2.69
C PHE A 127 10.75 -14.29 1.27
N LEU A 128 10.41 -13.48 0.27
CA LEU A 128 10.60 -13.79 -1.14
C LEU A 128 12.07 -13.66 -1.58
N PRO A 129 12.45 -14.30 -2.71
CA PRO A 129 13.81 -14.19 -3.26
C PRO A 129 14.11 -12.85 -3.94
N ARG A 130 13.19 -11.88 -3.87
CA ARG A 130 13.22 -10.61 -4.59
C ARG A 130 12.45 -9.55 -3.82
N ILE A 131 12.75 -8.29 -4.12
CA ILE A 131 11.97 -7.12 -3.66
C ILE A 131 10.84 -6.81 -4.66
N LEU A 132 9.91 -5.94 -4.24
CA LEU A 132 8.82 -5.41 -5.07
C LEU A 132 8.05 -6.52 -5.78
N PRO A 133 7.43 -7.46 -5.03
CA PRO A 133 6.60 -8.50 -5.63
C PRO A 133 5.47 -7.87 -6.45
N GLY A 134 5.25 -8.40 -7.66
CA GLY A 134 4.28 -7.86 -8.62
C GLY A 134 4.86 -6.83 -9.60
N MET A 135 6.06 -6.30 -9.35
CA MET A 135 6.76 -5.43 -10.30
C MET A 135 7.61 -6.24 -11.29
N ASP A 136 8.00 -5.63 -12.41
CA ASP A 136 8.96 -6.21 -13.37
C ASP A 136 10.30 -6.55 -12.69
N ASP A 137 10.85 -7.73 -13.01
CA ASP A 137 12.06 -8.27 -12.34
C ASP A 137 13.33 -7.47 -12.66
N GLU A 138 13.45 -6.93 -13.87
CA GLU A 138 14.61 -6.12 -14.25
C GLU A 138 14.64 -4.81 -13.45
N ILE A 139 13.48 -4.18 -13.31
CA ILE A 139 13.28 -2.98 -12.51
C ILE A 139 13.59 -3.25 -11.03
N ALA A 140 13.02 -4.33 -10.46
CA ALA A 140 13.25 -4.71 -9.07
C ALA A 140 14.74 -4.98 -8.78
N LYS A 141 15.43 -5.71 -9.67
CA LYS A 141 16.88 -5.98 -9.55
C LYS A 141 17.72 -4.72 -9.63
N LYS A 142 17.39 -3.81 -10.56
CA LYS A 142 18.10 -2.54 -10.70
C LYS A 142 17.95 -1.68 -9.46
N PHE A 143 16.73 -1.56 -8.93
CA PHE A 143 16.49 -0.80 -7.71
C PHE A 143 17.17 -1.42 -6.50
N LEU A 144 17.17 -2.76 -6.34
CA LEU A 144 17.89 -3.44 -5.27
C LEU A 144 19.39 -3.07 -5.25
N ALA A 145 20.04 -3.03 -6.42
CA ALA A 145 21.44 -2.64 -6.53
C ALA A 145 21.66 -1.16 -6.14
N ILE A 146 20.74 -0.28 -6.51
CA ILE A 146 20.80 1.14 -6.16
C ILE A 146 20.57 1.34 -4.66
N ALA A 147 19.55 0.71 -4.07
CA ALA A 147 19.22 0.80 -2.66
C ALA A 147 20.37 0.29 -1.77
N LYS A 148 21.05 -0.80 -2.18
CA LYS A 148 22.26 -1.29 -1.51
C LYS A 148 23.40 -0.27 -1.53
N ARG A 149 23.62 0.39 -2.66
CA ARG A 149 24.63 1.47 -2.78
C ARG A 149 24.27 2.69 -1.93
N GLN A 150 22.98 2.91 -1.66
CA GLN A 150 22.49 3.95 -0.75
C GLN A 150 22.57 3.57 0.74
N GLY A 151 23.07 2.38 1.07
CA GLY A 151 23.35 1.95 2.45
C GLY A 151 22.30 1.04 3.06
N LEU A 152 21.24 0.65 2.34
CA LEU A 152 20.29 -0.34 2.83
C LEU A 152 20.89 -1.74 2.72
N SER A 153 20.75 -2.56 3.76
CA SER A 153 21.06 -3.99 3.71
C SER A 153 19.80 -4.82 3.49
N PHE A 154 19.95 -6.01 2.89
CA PHE A 154 18.83 -6.86 2.51
C PHE A 154 19.10 -8.34 2.84
N ARG A 155 18.16 -8.97 3.54
CA ARG A 155 18.06 -10.43 3.72
C ARG A 155 16.82 -10.94 3.00
N LEU A 156 17.01 -11.42 1.78
CA LEU A 156 15.97 -12.07 0.97
C LEU A 156 15.93 -13.57 1.29
N LYS A 157 14.82 -14.24 0.97
CA LYS A 157 14.59 -15.64 1.34
C LYS A 157 14.68 -15.88 2.85
N THR A 158 14.23 -14.92 3.65
CA THR A 158 14.33 -14.97 5.12
C THR A 158 12.95 -14.78 5.74
N ALA A 159 12.53 -15.76 6.55
CA ALA A 159 11.29 -15.71 7.31
C ALA A 159 11.54 -15.14 8.71
N VAL A 160 10.78 -14.12 9.10
CA VAL A 160 10.69 -13.68 10.50
C VAL A 160 9.74 -14.63 11.22
N LYS A 161 10.22 -15.26 12.29
CA LYS A 161 9.45 -16.22 13.10
C LYS A 161 8.78 -15.57 14.30
N SER A 162 9.44 -14.57 14.88
CA SER A 162 8.88 -13.77 15.97
C SER A 162 9.65 -12.45 16.10
N ALA A 163 8.99 -11.43 16.64
CA ALA A 163 9.63 -10.19 17.07
C ALA A 163 9.10 -9.86 18.47
N LYS A 164 10.01 -9.58 19.41
CA LYS A 164 9.66 -9.28 20.80
C LYS A 164 10.26 -7.94 21.19
N ALA A 165 9.40 -7.02 21.62
CA ALA A 165 9.83 -5.74 22.16
C ALA A 165 10.35 -5.89 23.61
N SER A 166 11.43 -5.20 23.93
CA SER A 166 11.97 -5.05 25.29
C SER A 166 11.96 -3.58 25.71
N LYS A 167 12.57 -3.22 26.84
CA LYS A 167 12.73 -1.80 27.22
C LYS A 167 13.78 -1.07 26.37
N THR A 168 14.69 -1.79 25.73
CA THR A 168 15.86 -1.24 25.04
C THR A 168 15.85 -1.43 23.53
N GLY A 169 14.93 -2.23 22.99
CA GLY A 169 14.83 -2.46 21.55
C GLY A 169 13.86 -3.58 21.19
N VAL A 170 14.08 -4.18 20.03
CA VAL A 170 13.36 -5.35 19.51
C VAL A 170 14.36 -6.46 19.24
N THR A 171 14.00 -7.67 19.66
CA THR A 171 14.71 -8.90 19.29
C THR A 171 13.87 -9.70 18.31
N LEU A 172 14.37 -9.90 17.10
CA LEU A 172 13.74 -10.70 16.05
C LEU A 172 14.42 -12.06 15.97
N SER A 173 13.62 -13.11 15.80
CA SER A 173 14.11 -14.43 15.40
C SER A 173 13.78 -14.63 13.92
N VAL A 174 14.80 -14.94 13.12
CA VAL A 174 14.66 -15.13 11.67
C VAL A 174 15.32 -16.43 11.25
N ALA A 175 14.85 -17.01 10.15
CA ALA A 175 15.40 -18.25 9.59
C ALA A 175 15.30 -18.23 8.06
N PRO A 176 16.08 -19.04 7.32
CA PRO A 176 15.88 -19.21 5.89
C PRO A 176 14.42 -19.61 5.58
N ALA A 177 13.84 -19.03 4.53
CA ALA A 177 12.43 -19.24 4.16
C ALA A 177 12.11 -20.71 3.86
N ASN A 178 13.09 -21.47 3.37
CA ASN A 178 12.96 -22.89 3.05
C ASN A 178 13.31 -23.82 4.23
N GLY A 179 13.43 -23.28 5.45
CA GLY A 179 13.87 -24.01 6.63
C GLY A 179 15.37 -23.97 6.84
N GLY A 180 15.79 -24.11 8.10
CA GLY A 180 17.18 -23.97 8.55
C GLY A 180 17.24 -23.42 9.96
N ASP A 181 18.46 -23.24 10.46
CA ASP A 181 18.70 -22.72 11.80
C ASP A 181 18.23 -21.27 11.93
N ALA A 182 17.62 -20.97 13.07
CA ALA A 182 17.21 -19.63 13.41
C ALA A 182 18.38 -18.81 13.92
N GLU A 183 18.42 -17.55 13.53
CA GLU A 183 19.34 -16.55 14.06
C GLU A 183 18.55 -15.41 14.73
N THR A 184 19.23 -14.66 15.59
CA THR A 184 18.66 -13.52 16.29
C THR A 184 19.19 -12.22 15.71
N ILE A 185 18.30 -11.27 15.45
CA ILE A 185 18.63 -9.90 15.04
C ILE A 185 18.10 -8.94 16.10
N GLU A 186 18.96 -8.03 16.56
CA GLU A 186 18.56 -6.93 17.45
C GLU A 186 18.45 -5.63 16.67
N ALA A 187 17.49 -4.78 17.04
CA ALA A 187 17.26 -3.46 16.48
C ALA A 187 16.64 -2.52 17.54
N ASP A 188 16.65 -1.21 17.30
CA ASP A 188 15.91 -0.27 18.17
C ASP A 188 14.41 -0.34 17.86
N VAL A 189 14.07 -0.43 16.58
CA VAL A 189 12.70 -0.46 16.04
C VAL A 189 12.59 -1.51 14.93
N ALA A 190 11.44 -2.16 14.84
CA ALA A 190 11.05 -3.02 13.74
C ALA A 190 9.77 -2.48 13.06
N LEU A 191 9.84 -2.18 11.77
CA LEU A 191 8.70 -1.83 10.94
C LEU A 191 8.11 -3.11 10.33
N VAL A 192 6.83 -3.39 10.62
CA VAL A 192 6.06 -4.46 9.99
C VAL A 192 5.32 -3.89 8.78
N SER A 193 5.74 -4.30 7.58
CA SER A 193 5.21 -3.83 6.29
C SER A 193 4.96 -4.97 5.29
N ILE A 194 4.43 -6.09 5.78
CA ILE A 194 4.24 -7.33 5.01
C ILE A 194 2.97 -7.38 4.13
N GLY A 195 2.24 -6.27 4.06
CA GLY A 195 1.00 -6.17 3.31
C GLY A 195 -0.15 -5.63 4.15
N ARG A 196 -1.33 -5.56 3.54
CA ARG A 196 -2.56 -5.00 4.10
C ARG A 196 -3.73 -5.96 3.87
N HIS A 197 -4.73 -5.89 4.72
CA HIS A 197 -5.93 -6.73 4.64
C HIS A 197 -7.20 -5.86 4.69
N PRO A 198 -8.30 -6.27 4.06
CA PRO A 198 -9.52 -5.47 3.95
C PRO A 198 -10.13 -5.20 5.34
N ALA A 199 -10.61 -3.97 5.55
CA ALA A 199 -11.21 -3.54 6.81
C ALA A 199 -12.72 -3.85 6.83
N VAL A 200 -13.06 -5.08 7.20
CA VAL A 200 -14.46 -5.58 7.20
C VAL A 200 -15.04 -5.80 8.59
N ASP A 201 -14.22 -5.68 9.63
CA ASP A 201 -14.61 -5.92 11.02
C ASP A 201 -15.69 -4.94 11.49
N GLY A 202 -16.69 -5.45 12.19
CA GLY A 202 -17.77 -4.64 12.78
C GLY A 202 -18.84 -4.15 11.79
N LEU A 203 -18.69 -4.40 10.48
CA LEU A 203 -19.63 -3.92 9.46
C LEU A 203 -20.95 -4.70 9.39
N GLY A 204 -21.06 -5.84 10.09
CA GLY A 204 -22.29 -6.65 10.10
C GLY A 204 -22.52 -7.47 8.84
N LEU A 205 -21.46 -7.67 8.03
CA LEU A 205 -21.56 -8.30 6.69
C LEU A 205 -22.14 -9.71 6.73
N GLU A 206 -21.73 -10.53 7.69
CA GLU A 206 -22.25 -11.90 7.85
C GLU A 206 -23.75 -11.89 8.14
N GLN A 207 -24.20 -11.04 9.06
CA GLN A 207 -25.62 -10.92 9.43
C GLN A 207 -26.45 -10.35 8.28
N ALA A 208 -25.87 -9.46 7.48
CA ALA A 208 -26.49 -8.88 6.30
C ALA A 208 -26.46 -9.81 5.07
N GLY A 209 -25.75 -10.94 5.11
CA GLY A 209 -25.64 -11.88 3.99
C GLY A 209 -24.69 -11.43 2.88
N VAL A 210 -23.72 -10.56 3.19
CA VAL A 210 -22.70 -10.09 2.24
C VAL A 210 -21.56 -11.11 2.15
N ALA A 211 -21.34 -11.65 0.95
CA ALA A 211 -20.34 -12.68 0.71
C ALA A 211 -18.90 -12.13 0.70
N LEU A 212 -17.99 -12.82 1.39
CA LEU A 212 -16.56 -12.58 1.31
C LEU A 212 -15.87 -13.65 0.43
N ASP A 213 -14.69 -13.33 -0.08
CA ASP A 213 -13.79 -14.30 -0.70
C ASP A 213 -12.83 -14.94 0.31
N GLU A 214 -12.03 -15.88 -0.18
CA GLU A 214 -11.07 -16.66 0.63
C GLU A 214 -10.00 -15.80 1.31
N ARG A 215 -9.84 -14.54 0.87
CA ARG A 215 -8.90 -13.56 1.42
C ARG A 215 -9.59 -12.52 2.30
N GLY A 216 -10.87 -12.71 2.61
CA GLY A 216 -11.68 -11.81 3.45
C GLY A 216 -12.15 -10.54 2.75
N ARG A 217 -12.03 -10.45 1.43
CA ARG A 217 -12.48 -9.29 0.65
C ARG A 217 -13.96 -9.43 0.29
N ILE A 218 -14.68 -8.32 0.20
CA ILE A 218 -16.08 -8.32 -0.22
C ILE A 218 -16.15 -8.73 -1.69
N LYS A 219 -16.97 -9.75 -1.98
CA LYS A 219 -17.25 -10.15 -3.36
C LYS A 219 -18.21 -9.14 -3.99
N VAL A 220 -17.84 -8.66 -5.17
CA VAL A 220 -18.66 -7.76 -5.97
C VAL A 220 -18.76 -8.26 -7.40
N ASP A 221 -19.85 -7.89 -8.06
CA ASP A 221 -20.03 -8.08 -9.50
C ASP A 221 -19.30 -6.99 -10.32
N ALA A 222 -19.50 -6.99 -11.64
CA ALA A 222 -18.90 -6.01 -12.55
C ALA A 222 -19.44 -4.57 -12.34
N ARG A 223 -20.51 -4.41 -11.55
CA ARG A 223 -21.10 -3.12 -11.18
C ARG A 223 -20.72 -2.67 -9.77
N PHE A 224 -19.75 -3.35 -9.15
CA PHE A 224 -19.36 -3.16 -7.75
C PHE A 224 -20.44 -3.54 -6.74
N GLU A 225 -21.52 -4.21 -7.17
CA GLU A 225 -22.62 -4.61 -6.30
C GLU A 225 -22.27 -5.92 -5.58
N THR A 226 -22.59 -5.98 -4.29
CA THR A 226 -22.35 -7.15 -3.44
C THR A 226 -23.43 -8.22 -3.66
N SER A 227 -23.45 -9.28 -2.83
CA SER A 227 -24.55 -10.25 -2.83
C SER A 227 -25.87 -9.70 -2.29
N LEU A 228 -25.87 -8.47 -1.75
CA LEU A 228 -27.05 -7.79 -1.23
C LEU A 228 -27.42 -6.63 -2.18
N GLU A 229 -28.68 -6.60 -2.61
CA GLU A 229 -29.21 -5.59 -3.53
C GLU A 229 -29.03 -4.18 -2.97
N ASP A 230 -28.63 -3.25 -3.85
CA ASP A 230 -28.35 -1.84 -3.55
C ASP A 230 -27.20 -1.61 -2.53
N VAL A 231 -26.39 -2.64 -2.26
CA VAL A 231 -25.17 -2.55 -1.44
C VAL A 231 -23.96 -2.84 -2.31
N PHE A 232 -23.03 -1.89 -2.36
CA PHE A 232 -21.85 -1.88 -3.22
C PHE A 232 -20.56 -1.83 -2.38
N ALA A 233 -19.42 -2.21 -2.94
CA ALA A 233 -18.12 -2.08 -2.29
C ALA A 233 -16.99 -1.73 -3.28
N ILE A 234 -16.03 -0.91 -2.85
CA ILE A 234 -14.95 -0.37 -3.71
C ILE A 234 -13.58 -0.34 -3.03
N GLY A 235 -12.53 -0.13 -3.81
CA GLY A 235 -11.20 0.14 -3.30
C GLY A 235 -10.55 -1.08 -2.63
N ASP A 236 -9.97 -0.86 -1.46
CA ASP A 236 -9.15 -1.85 -0.75
C ASP A 236 -9.94 -3.02 -0.14
N VAL A 237 -11.26 -2.88 0.03
CA VAL A 237 -12.11 -3.95 0.57
C VAL A 237 -12.51 -5.01 -0.46
N ILE A 238 -12.28 -4.75 -1.75
CA ILE A 238 -12.60 -5.67 -2.85
C ILE A 238 -11.32 -6.19 -3.53
N ASN A 239 -11.47 -7.02 -4.56
CA ASN A 239 -10.34 -7.48 -5.36
C ASN A 239 -9.69 -6.34 -6.18
N GLY A 240 -8.39 -6.48 -6.49
CA GLY A 240 -7.62 -5.54 -7.30
C GLY A 240 -6.39 -4.96 -6.57
N PRO A 241 -5.64 -4.07 -7.22
CA PRO A 241 -4.54 -3.34 -6.58
C PRO A 241 -5.05 -2.44 -5.45
N MET A 242 -4.36 -2.45 -4.30
CA MET A 242 -4.67 -1.59 -3.15
C MET A 242 -3.97 -0.24 -3.30
N LEU A 243 -4.50 0.61 -4.18
CA LEU A 243 -3.93 1.91 -4.56
C LEU A 243 -5.00 3.00 -4.48
N ALA A 244 -4.63 4.19 -4.04
CA ALA A 244 -5.57 5.30 -3.81
C ALA A 244 -6.34 5.67 -5.08
N HIS A 245 -5.63 5.94 -6.19
CA HIS A 245 -6.26 6.28 -7.48
C HIS A 245 -7.12 5.15 -8.05
N LYS A 246 -6.82 3.88 -7.72
CA LYS A 246 -7.72 2.77 -8.08
C LYS A 246 -9.04 2.87 -7.32
N ALA A 247 -8.99 3.14 -6.01
CA ALA A 247 -10.20 3.30 -5.19
C ALA A 247 -11.03 4.52 -5.61
N GLU A 248 -10.39 5.60 -6.03
CA GLU A 248 -11.05 6.79 -6.58
C GLU A 248 -11.80 6.47 -7.89
N GLU A 249 -11.15 5.80 -8.84
CA GLU A 249 -11.78 5.38 -10.11
C GLU A 249 -12.89 4.34 -9.90
N ASP A 250 -12.70 3.38 -8.97
CA ASP A 250 -13.78 2.47 -8.56
C ASP A 250 -14.99 3.25 -8.03
N ALA A 251 -14.78 4.29 -7.22
CA ALA A 251 -15.85 5.09 -6.66
C ALA A 251 -16.62 5.84 -7.75
N VAL A 252 -15.92 6.47 -8.69
CA VAL A 252 -16.53 7.15 -9.83
C VAL A 252 -17.37 6.17 -10.64
N ALA A 253 -16.78 5.05 -11.04
CA ALA A 253 -17.47 4.05 -11.85
C ALA A 253 -18.70 3.45 -11.12
N ALA A 254 -18.56 3.10 -9.83
CA ALA A 254 -19.65 2.57 -9.04
C ALA A 254 -20.82 3.57 -8.92
N VAL A 255 -20.53 4.84 -8.63
CA VAL A 255 -21.57 5.87 -8.48
C VAL A 255 -22.23 6.21 -9.82
N GLU A 256 -21.47 6.23 -10.93
CA GLU A 256 -22.03 6.36 -12.29
C GLU A 256 -22.99 5.21 -12.59
N MET A 257 -22.60 3.97 -12.30
CA MET A 257 -23.46 2.79 -12.49
C MET A 257 -24.71 2.83 -11.60
N MET A 258 -24.60 3.27 -10.34
CA MET A 258 -25.77 3.51 -9.47
C MET A 258 -26.72 4.57 -10.06
N ALA A 259 -26.19 5.55 -10.79
CA ALA A 259 -26.97 6.58 -11.49
C ALA A 259 -27.49 6.11 -12.87
N GLY A 260 -27.23 4.86 -13.27
CA GLY A 260 -27.62 4.32 -14.59
C GLY A 260 -26.73 4.78 -15.74
N GLN A 261 -25.54 5.32 -15.44
CA GLN A 261 -24.55 5.77 -16.42
C GLN A 261 -23.50 4.67 -16.69
N PRO A 262 -22.80 4.70 -17.84
CA PRO A 262 -21.77 3.73 -18.16
C PRO A 262 -20.46 4.02 -17.41
N GLY A 263 -20.30 3.42 -16.22
CA GLY A 263 -19.01 3.39 -15.52
C GLY A 263 -18.09 2.28 -16.04
N HIS A 264 -16.77 2.47 -15.96
CA HIS A 264 -15.79 1.43 -16.29
C HIS A 264 -14.43 1.72 -15.65
N VAL A 265 -13.74 0.68 -15.19
CA VAL A 265 -12.34 0.75 -14.76
C VAL A 265 -11.54 -0.34 -15.46
N ASP A 266 -10.45 0.04 -16.13
CA ASP A 266 -9.49 -0.90 -16.70
C ASP A 266 -8.31 -1.09 -15.74
N TYR A 267 -8.33 -2.18 -14.98
CA TYR A 267 -7.27 -2.49 -14.03
C TYR A 267 -5.91 -2.80 -14.68
N ALA A 268 -5.85 -3.06 -16.01
CA ALA A 268 -4.59 -3.18 -16.72
C ALA A 268 -3.88 -1.82 -16.90
N LEU A 269 -4.62 -0.72 -16.74
CA LEU A 269 -4.13 0.66 -16.90
C LEU A 269 -3.98 1.41 -15.57
N VAL A 270 -3.94 0.68 -14.45
CA VAL A 270 -3.65 1.27 -13.14
C VAL A 270 -2.13 1.34 -12.94
N PRO A 271 -1.53 2.55 -12.85
CA PRO A 271 -0.10 2.67 -12.63
C PRO A 271 0.28 2.27 -11.19
N GLY A 272 1.42 1.60 -11.04
CA GLY A 272 2.05 1.34 -9.75
C GLY A 272 3.30 2.19 -9.57
N ILE A 273 3.38 2.95 -8.47
CA ILE A 273 4.48 3.89 -8.20
C ILE A 273 5.09 3.60 -6.82
N VAL A 274 6.42 3.64 -6.75
CA VAL A 274 7.20 3.61 -5.51
C VAL A 274 8.02 4.90 -5.43
N TYR A 275 7.73 5.72 -4.42
CA TYR A 275 8.32 7.06 -4.23
C TYR A 275 9.66 7.02 -3.50
N THR A 276 10.55 6.12 -3.93
CA THR A 276 11.95 6.10 -3.52
C THR A 276 12.77 7.08 -4.39
N ALA A 277 14.09 7.16 -4.19
CA ALA A 277 14.95 7.88 -5.14
C ALA A 277 16.06 6.95 -5.61
N PRO A 278 16.17 6.63 -6.92
CA PRO A 278 15.23 7.02 -7.96
C PRO A 278 13.82 6.44 -7.74
N GLU A 279 12.81 7.14 -8.22
CA GLU A 279 11.43 6.66 -8.23
C GLU A 279 11.28 5.46 -9.16
N ILE A 280 10.26 4.64 -8.91
CA ILE A 280 9.91 3.52 -9.76
C ILE A 280 8.44 3.67 -10.17
N ALA A 281 8.16 3.54 -11.45
CA ALA A 281 6.80 3.55 -11.97
C ALA A 281 6.61 2.42 -12.99
N THR A 282 5.43 1.81 -12.97
CA THR A 282 5.02 0.76 -13.91
C THR A 282 3.58 0.96 -14.35
N LEU A 283 3.28 0.50 -15.56
CA LEU A 283 1.95 0.47 -16.14
C LEU A 283 1.87 -0.72 -17.10
N GLY A 284 0.75 -1.43 -17.09
CA GLY A 284 0.57 -2.63 -17.93
C GLY A 284 1.26 -3.88 -17.38
N GLN A 285 1.58 -4.80 -18.29
CA GLN A 285 2.11 -6.12 -17.94
C GLN A 285 3.63 -6.13 -17.79
N SER A 286 4.15 -6.89 -16.83
CA SER A 286 5.58 -7.15 -16.71
C SER A 286 6.08 -8.13 -17.78
N GLU A 287 7.40 -8.20 -17.97
CA GLU A 287 7.98 -9.16 -18.91
C GLU A 287 7.63 -10.61 -18.56
N GLU A 288 7.59 -10.93 -17.27
CA GLU A 288 7.25 -12.26 -16.78
C GLU A 288 5.79 -12.61 -17.05
N ALA A 289 4.88 -11.64 -16.88
CA ALA A 289 3.46 -11.83 -17.18
C ALA A 289 3.24 -12.05 -18.69
N LEU A 290 3.93 -11.28 -19.54
CA LEU A 290 3.90 -11.45 -21.00
C LEU A 290 4.42 -12.84 -21.41
N LYS A 291 5.55 -13.27 -20.84
CA LYS A 291 6.10 -14.62 -21.07
C LYS A 291 5.15 -15.72 -20.61
N ALA A 292 4.57 -15.59 -19.41
CA ALA A 292 3.63 -16.58 -18.86
C ALA A 292 2.35 -16.69 -19.71
N ALA A 293 1.90 -15.59 -20.29
CA ALA A 293 0.76 -15.54 -21.20
C ALA A 293 1.09 -16.01 -22.64
N ASN A 294 2.35 -16.33 -22.94
CA ASN A 294 2.86 -16.57 -24.30
C ASN A 294 2.51 -15.43 -25.27
N THR A 295 2.55 -14.18 -24.79
CA THR A 295 2.32 -12.99 -25.61
C THR A 295 3.59 -12.62 -26.34
N ASP A 296 3.54 -12.50 -27.67
CA ASP A 296 4.66 -11.98 -28.45
C ASP A 296 4.89 -10.49 -28.16
N TYR A 297 6.14 -10.13 -27.84
CA TYR A 297 6.54 -8.74 -27.62
C TYR A 297 7.98 -8.48 -28.12
N LYS A 298 8.27 -7.20 -28.34
CA LYS A 298 9.63 -6.66 -28.46
C LYS A 298 9.89 -5.80 -27.24
N LYS A 299 11.14 -5.79 -26.78
CA LYS A 299 11.60 -5.02 -25.62
C LYS A 299 12.50 -3.89 -26.09
N GLY A 300 12.19 -2.67 -25.68
CA GLY A 300 13.07 -1.51 -25.79
C GLY A 300 13.56 -1.09 -24.41
N VAL A 301 14.86 -0.78 -24.27
CA VAL A 301 15.45 -0.28 -23.02
C VAL A 301 16.32 0.93 -23.31
N PHE A 302 16.13 2.02 -22.57
CA PHE A 302 16.95 3.23 -22.68
C PHE A 302 17.44 3.72 -21.31
N PRO A 303 18.76 3.74 -21.03
CA PRO A 303 19.29 4.13 -19.73
C PRO A 303 19.31 5.66 -19.54
N PHE A 304 19.02 6.13 -18.32
CA PHE A 304 19.13 7.55 -17.99
C PHE A 304 20.57 8.08 -18.04
N ALA A 305 21.57 7.21 -17.93
CA ALA A 305 22.97 7.54 -18.18
C ALA A 305 23.25 8.06 -19.61
N ALA A 306 22.40 7.72 -20.59
CA ALA A 306 22.47 8.25 -21.95
C ALA A 306 21.58 9.48 -22.18
N ASN A 307 20.80 9.91 -21.18
CA ASN A 307 19.92 11.06 -21.29
C ASN A 307 20.63 12.36 -20.89
N SER A 308 20.67 13.35 -21.78
CA SER A 308 21.36 14.63 -21.53
C SER A 308 20.81 15.40 -20.32
N ARG A 309 19.49 15.39 -20.11
CA ARG A 309 18.86 16.10 -18.98
C ARG A 309 19.18 15.42 -17.66
N ALA A 310 19.08 14.10 -17.59
CA ALA A 310 19.44 13.30 -16.42
C ALA A 310 20.91 13.52 -16.01
N ARG A 311 21.83 13.56 -16.99
CA ARG A 311 23.23 13.89 -16.76
C ARG A 311 23.42 15.31 -16.25
N ALA A 312 22.75 16.29 -16.86
CA ALA A 312 22.85 17.69 -16.45
C ALA A 312 22.33 17.92 -15.02
N GLN A 313 21.37 17.12 -14.56
CA GLN A 313 20.80 17.20 -13.20
C GLN A 313 21.52 16.30 -12.18
N GLY A 314 22.49 15.49 -12.60
CA GLY A 314 23.16 14.53 -11.70
C GLY A 314 22.30 13.34 -11.28
N HIS A 315 21.17 13.10 -11.95
CA HIS A 315 20.21 12.02 -11.64
C HIS A 315 20.15 11.00 -12.78
N SER A 316 21.25 10.26 -13.00
CA SER A 316 21.43 9.34 -14.14
C SER A 316 21.18 7.86 -13.82
N ASP A 317 20.74 7.55 -12.60
CA ASP A 317 20.39 6.19 -12.18
C ASP A 317 19.07 5.72 -12.82
N GLY A 318 19.04 4.46 -13.27
CA GLY A 318 17.84 3.82 -13.81
C GLY A 318 17.76 3.80 -15.34
N PHE A 319 16.60 3.41 -15.85
CA PHE A 319 16.28 3.27 -17.27
C PHE A 319 14.76 3.29 -17.48
N VAL A 320 14.35 3.47 -18.73
CA VAL A 320 12.98 3.19 -19.20
C VAL A 320 13.01 1.86 -19.94
N SER A 321 12.04 0.98 -19.65
CA SER A 321 11.79 -0.25 -20.42
C SER A 321 10.35 -0.26 -20.91
N GLU A 322 10.17 -0.69 -22.15
CA GLU A 322 8.86 -0.76 -22.82
C GLU A 322 8.74 -2.10 -23.55
N PHE A 323 7.54 -2.68 -23.48
CA PHE A 323 7.17 -3.87 -24.22
C PHE A 323 6.10 -3.52 -25.26
N PHE A 324 6.36 -3.79 -26.53
CA PHE A 324 5.44 -3.46 -27.62
C PHE A 324 5.33 -4.59 -28.64
N ASN A 325 4.18 -4.69 -29.30
CA ASN A 325 3.96 -5.64 -30.40
C ASN A 325 3.61 -4.87 -31.68
N PHE A 326 4.40 -5.06 -32.74
CA PHE A 326 4.19 -4.37 -34.02
C PHE A 326 3.01 -4.90 -34.84
N PHE A 327 2.53 -6.13 -34.56
CA PHE A 327 1.47 -6.76 -35.35
C PHE A 327 0.06 -6.38 -34.90
N THR A 328 -0.07 -5.70 -33.77
CA THR A 328 -1.33 -5.10 -33.31
C THR A 328 -1.07 -3.62 -33.06
N LYS A 329 -1.50 -2.75 -33.97
CA LYS A 329 -1.69 -1.33 -33.66
C LYS A 329 -2.81 -1.20 -32.61
N LYS A 330 -2.52 -1.51 -31.36
CA LYS A 330 -3.11 -0.84 -30.21
C LYS A 330 -1.96 -0.11 -29.55
N ARG A 331 -1.95 1.21 -29.76
CA ARG A 331 -1.16 2.15 -28.95
C ARG A 331 -1.80 2.24 -27.58
#